data_AF-A0A959JBP2-F1
#
_entry.id   AF-A0A959JBP2-F1
#
_cell.length_a   1.000
_cell.length_b   1.000
_cell.length_c   1.000
_cell.angle_alpha   90.00
_cell.angle_beta   90.00
_cell.angle_gamma   90.00
#
_symmetry.space_group_name_H-M   'P 1'
#
loop_
_entity.id
_entity.type
_entity.pdbx_description
1 polymer ?
#
loop_
_entity_poly.entity_id
_entity_poly.type
_entity_poly.pdbx_seq_one_letter_code
_entity_poly.pdbx_strand_id
1 'polypeptide(L)'
;MKTKNEQRITRWISAILFIFILLASSQAQIRRMWVEINYMKSKTGDYESIETDVWKSIHHERILQGDMYYWALYHVDYPSGTDWDYDYVTLNVYDDIKDIEVGFEHWDNWIKNLTIPQDVLDKTNESRDIVFTEIFELLAQSSEDDGRPPKFIAANRMQTSDPDAYIEMETEIYQPVHRKAADRDMRKNWWLMQRFMPSGSEFGYNFMTFDFFNNMNQLIQPENDDLWENAHPQGNLYSKLANLHVDDLRTIVRRELWRMVAEAKK
;
A
#
# COMPACT_ATOMS: atom_id res chain seq x y z
N MET A 1 55.75 -18.56 -12.76
CA MET A 1 55.93 -17.20 -13.30
C MET A 1 54.95 -17.05 -14.46
N LYS A 2 53.76 -16.46 -14.24
CA LYS A 2 52.75 -16.33 -15.31
C LYS A 2 53.27 -15.37 -16.40
N THR A 3 53.02 -15.69 -17.66
CA THR A 3 53.55 -14.89 -18.77
C THR A 3 52.86 -13.52 -18.81
N LYS A 4 53.53 -12.50 -19.36
CA LYS A 4 53.02 -11.12 -19.42
C LYS A 4 51.67 -11.02 -20.16
N ASN A 5 51.38 -11.95 -21.07
CA ASN A 5 50.10 -12.08 -21.77
C ASN A 5 49.01 -12.71 -20.91
N GLU A 6 49.32 -13.75 -20.14
CA GLU A 6 48.37 -14.34 -19.19
C GLU A 6 47.92 -13.31 -18.16
N GLN A 7 48.84 -12.51 -17.60
CA GLN A 7 48.49 -11.46 -16.64
C GLN A 7 47.62 -10.35 -17.23
N ARG A 8 47.75 -10.04 -18.53
CA ARG A 8 46.87 -9.07 -19.22
C ARG A 8 45.48 -9.64 -19.43
N ILE A 9 45.37 -10.88 -19.91
CA ILE A 9 44.07 -11.54 -20.14
C ILE A 9 43.30 -11.71 -18.82
N THR A 10 43.96 -12.11 -17.72
CA THR A 10 43.31 -12.19 -16.41
C THR A 10 42.83 -10.83 -15.93
N ARG A 11 43.59 -9.75 -16.17
CA ARG A 11 43.17 -8.38 -15.81
C ARG A 11 41.96 -7.90 -16.60
N TRP A 12 41.85 -8.24 -17.89
CA TRP A 12 40.68 -7.90 -18.71
C TRP A 12 39.44 -8.71 -18.32
N ILE A 13 39.58 -10.01 -18.05
CA ILE A 13 38.48 -10.85 -17.57
C ILE A 13 37.98 -10.38 -16.20
N SER A 14 38.89 -10.02 -15.28
CA SER A 14 38.54 -9.45 -13.98
C SER A 14 37.83 -8.10 -14.09
N ALA A 15 38.22 -7.23 -15.03
CA ALA A 15 37.55 -5.94 -15.26
C ALA A 15 36.14 -6.11 -15.86
N ILE A 16 35.94 -7.07 -16.77
CA ILE A 16 34.63 -7.39 -17.35
C ILE A 16 33.71 -8.02 -16.31
N LEU A 17 34.23 -8.89 -15.44
CA LEU A 17 33.46 -9.49 -14.33
C LEU A 17 33.03 -8.42 -13.30
N PHE A 18 33.88 -7.42 -13.04
CA PHE A 18 33.55 -6.31 -12.13
C PHE A 18 32.50 -5.36 -12.70
N ILE A 19 32.50 -5.13 -14.02
CA ILE A 19 31.47 -4.34 -14.71
C ILE A 19 30.14 -5.10 -14.76
N PHE A 20 30.14 -6.43 -14.90
CA PHE A 20 28.93 -7.25 -14.82
C PHE A 20 28.32 -7.30 -13.41
N ILE A 21 29.13 -7.25 -12.36
CA ILE A 21 28.64 -7.19 -10.96
C ILE A 21 28.07 -5.81 -10.62
N LEU A 22 28.58 -4.73 -11.21
CA LEU A 22 28.00 -3.38 -11.06
C LEU A 22 26.71 -3.17 -11.87
N LEU A 23 26.44 -4.03 -12.86
CA LEU A 23 25.19 -4.09 -13.62
C LEU A 23 24.16 -5.05 -12.99
N ALA A 24 24.49 -5.69 -11.87
CA ALA A 24 23.48 -6.34 -11.04
C ALA A 24 22.58 -5.22 -10.49
N SER A 25 21.49 -5.01 -11.22
CA SER A 25 20.40 -4.09 -10.98
C SER A 25 20.29 -3.73 -9.51
N SER A 26 20.45 -2.45 -9.21
CA SER A 26 19.78 -1.82 -8.07
C SER A 26 18.27 -1.94 -8.29
N GLN A 27 17.72 -3.14 -8.20
CA GLN A 27 16.32 -3.31 -7.85
C GLN A 27 16.27 -2.86 -6.40
N ALA A 28 15.83 -1.62 -6.17
CA ALA A 28 15.46 -1.16 -4.85
C ALA A 28 14.52 -2.22 -4.28
N GLN A 29 14.98 -2.99 -3.30
CA GLN A 29 14.17 -4.01 -2.69
C GLN A 29 13.00 -3.29 -2.04
N ILE A 30 11.79 -3.59 -2.51
CA ILE A 30 10.57 -3.03 -1.93
C ILE A 30 10.60 -3.35 -0.44
N ARG A 31 10.44 -2.31 0.39
CA ARG A 31 10.32 -2.49 1.82
C ARG A 31 9.09 -3.34 2.07
N ARG A 32 9.31 -4.55 2.59
CA ARG A 32 8.21 -5.43 2.98
C ARG A 32 7.44 -4.74 4.10
N MET A 33 6.16 -4.48 3.87
CA MET A 33 5.30 -3.78 4.83
C MET A 33 3.99 -4.51 4.96
N TRP A 34 3.42 -4.42 6.15
CA TRP A 34 2.17 -5.05 6.52
C TRP A 34 1.13 -3.98 6.79
N VAL A 35 -0.05 -4.13 6.21
CA VAL A 35 -1.13 -3.15 6.30
C VAL A 35 -2.32 -3.85 6.95
N GLU A 36 -2.62 -3.49 8.19
CA GLU A 36 -3.88 -3.84 8.84
C GLU A 36 -4.92 -2.76 8.52
N ILE A 37 -6.04 -3.19 7.96
CA ILE A 37 -7.15 -2.35 7.54
C ILE A 37 -8.34 -2.69 8.44
N ASN A 38 -8.81 -1.70 9.21
CA ASN A 38 -10.05 -1.85 9.99
C ASN A 38 -11.16 -1.04 9.34
N TYR A 39 -12.30 -1.69 9.09
CA TYR A 39 -13.51 -1.08 8.55
C TYR A 39 -14.49 -0.85 9.67
N MET A 40 -14.99 0.38 9.81
CA MET A 40 -15.74 0.78 11.00
C MET A 40 -17.01 1.52 10.65
N LYS A 41 -18.08 1.17 11.36
CA LYS A 41 -19.35 1.90 11.33
C LYS A 41 -19.40 2.83 12.52
N SER A 42 -19.66 4.11 12.28
CA SER A 42 -19.86 5.07 13.35
C SER A 42 -21.25 4.86 13.97
N LYS A 43 -21.30 4.74 15.30
CA LYS A 43 -22.56 4.68 16.07
C LYS A 43 -22.99 6.06 16.54
N THR A 44 -22.02 6.91 16.86
CA THR A 44 -22.22 8.26 17.37
C THR A 44 -21.46 9.26 16.53
N GLY A 45 -21.92 10.51 16.48
CA GLY A 45 -21.21 11.60 15.80
C GLY A 45 -19.82 11.91 16.37
N ASP A 46 -19.46 11.31 17.51
CA ASP A 46 -18.22 11.58 18.22
C ASP A 46 -17.05 10.73 17.70
N TYR A 47 -17.29 9.67 16.93
CA TYR A 47 -16.24 8.73 16.50
C TYR A 47 -15.07 9.43 15.80
N GLU A 48 -15.35 10.29 14.82
CA GLU A 48 -14.32 11.03 14.11
C GLU A 48 -13.49 11.89 15.08
N SER A 49 -14.15 12.64 15.98
CA SER A 49 -13.46 13.49 16.95
C SER A 49 -12.59 12.70 17.94
N ILE A 50 -13.04 11.52 18.37
CA ILE A 50 -12.26 10.64 19.26
C ILE A 50 -10.97 10.18 18.55
N GLU A 51 -11.08 9.82 17.27
CA GLU A 51 -9.94 9.41 16.47
C GLU A 51 -8.97 10.58 16.19
N THR A 52 -9.50 11.75 15.84
CA THR A 52 -8.66 12.92 15.49
C THR A 52 -8.02 13.60 16.68
N ASP A 53 -8.74 13.70 17.80
CA ASP A 53 -8.35 14.52 18.94
C ASP A 53 -7.57 13.71 19.99
N VAL A 54 -7.78 12.38 20.02
CA VAL A 54 -7.18 11.49 21.01
C VAL A 54 -6.29 10.43 20.37
N TRP A 55 -6.84 9.55 19.53
CA TRP A 55 -6.08 8.40 19.00
C TRP A 55 -4.94 8.80 18.10
N LYS A 56 -5.09 9.83 17.27
CA LYS A 56 -4.00 10.36 16.46
C LYS A 56 -2.72 10.62 17.27
N SER A 57 -2.85 11.20 18.47
CA SER A 57 -1.70 11.48 19.34
C SER A 57 -1.09 10.19 19.91
N ILE A 58 -1.92 9.21 20.26
CA ILE A 58 -1.45 7.89 20.70
C ILE A 58 -0.70 7.17 19.56
N HIS A 59 -1.25 7.17 18.35
CA HIS A 59 -0.60 6.60 17.17
C HIS A 59 0.71 7.29 16.82
N HIS A 60 0.80 8.60 17.01
CA HIS A 60 2.06 9.33 16.87
C HIS A 60 3.13 8.82 17.86
N GLU A 61 2.78 8.57 19.12
CA GLU A 61 3.72 7.98 20.09
C GLU A 61 4.11 6.54 19.73
N ARG A 62 3.17 5.71 19.25
CA ARG A 62 3.48 4.37 18.71
C ARG A 62 4.53 4.44 17.60
N ILE A 63 4.40 5.42 16.70
CA ILE A 63 5.31 5.61 15.57
C ILE A 63 6.70 6.08 16.02
N LEU A 64 6.76 6.98 17.01
CA LEU A 64 8.03 7.43 17.59
C LEU A 64 8.77 6.30 18.31
N GLN A 65 8.04 5.38 18.92
CA GLN A 65 8.59 4.23 19.64
C GLN A 65 8.96 3.05 18.72
N GLY A 66 8.55 3.10 17.46
CA GLY A 66 8.84 2.07 16.46
C GLY A 66 7.85 0.92 16.43
N ASP A 67 6.74 1.00 17.18
CA ASP A 67 5.67 -0.01 17.22
C ASP A 67 4.73 0.07 16.01
N MET A 68 4.88 1.11 15.18
CA MET A 68 4.05 1.36 14.01
C MET A 68 4.84 2.21 13.01
N TYR A 69 4.65 1.96 11.72
CA TYR A 69 5.27 2.78 10.69
C TYR A 69 4.47 4.04 10.40
N TYR A 70 3.17 3.92 10.14
CA TYR A 70 2.25 5.05 10.08
C TYR A 70 0.81 4.63 10.39
N TRP A 71 -0.01 5.63 10.69
CA TRP A 71 -1.45 5.50 10.88
C TRP A 71 -2.19 6.52 10.03
N ALA A 72 -3.35 6.13 9.49
CA ALA A 72 -4.25 7.04 8.83
C ALA A 72 -5.71 6.65 9.05
N LEU A 73 -6.57 7.64 9.25
CA LEU A 73 -8.02 7.51 9.21
C LEU A 73 -8.56 8.08 7.90
N TYR A 74 -9.41 7.33 7.24
CA TYR A 74 -10.15 7.73 6.06
C TYR A 74 -11.66 7.62 6.29
N HIS A 75 -12.41 8.52 5.67
CA HIS A 75 -13.84 8.40 5.46
C HIS A 75 -14.09 7.76 4.08
N VAL A 76 -15.08 6.87 3.98
CA VAL A 76 -15.51 6.27 2.71
C VAL A 76 -16.51 7.20 2.04
N ASP A 77 -16.03 7.99 1.08
CA ASP A 77 -16.88 8.92 0.35
C ASP A 77 -17.77 8.19 -0.67
N TYR A 78 -17.24 7.12 -1.32
CA TYR A 78 -18.00 6.32 -2.28
C TYR A 78 -17.74 4.80 -2.16
N PRO A 79 -18.82 3.98 -2.15
CA PRO A 79 -20.20 4.41 -1.95
C PRO A 79 -20.42 4.90 -0.51
N SER A 80 -21.44 5.72 -0.29
CA SER A 80 -21.82 6.23 1.03
C SER A 80 -23.33 6.19 1.20
N GLY A 81 -23.81 6.11 2.46
CA GLY A 81 -25.23 6.01 2.78
C GLY A 81 -25.49 5.16 4.03
N THR A 82 -26.72 5.22 4.56
CA THR A 82 -27.11 4.50 5.78
C THR A 82 -27.06 2.99 5.62
N ASP A 83 -27.33 2.50 4.41
CA ASP A 83 -27.39 1.07 4.11
C ASP A 83 -26.00 0.46 3.83
N TRP A 84 -24.95 1.26 3.92
CA TRP A 84 -23.58 0.79 3.74
C TRP A 84 -22.96 0.33 5.06
N ASP A 85 -22.22 -0.78 4.98
CA ASP A 85 -21.77 -1.52 6.17
C ASP A 85 -20.81 -0.73 7.07
N TYR A 86 -20.04 0.22 6.52
CA TYR A 86 -19.05 1.00 7.26
C TYR A 86 -18.86 2.40 6.67
N ASP A 87 -18.43 3.35 7.50
CA ASP A 87 -18.24 4.75 7.12
C ASP A 87 -16.76 5.14 7.10
N TYR A 88 -15.92 4.46 7.89
CA TYR A 88 -14.51 4.81 8.08
C TYR A 88 -13.60 3.60 7.89
N VAL A 89 -12.36 3.90 7.51
CA VAL A 89 -11.27 2.93 7.38
C VAL A 89 -10.02 3.46 8.07
N THR A 90 -9.39 2.67 8.93
CA THR A 90 -8.04 2.97 9.41
C THR A 90 -7.02 2.12 8.67
N LEU A 91 -5.91 2.73 8.28
CA LEU A 91 -4.72 2.03 7.80
C LEU A 91 -3.67 2.05 8.90
N ASN A 92 -3.41 0.88 9.48
CA ASN A 92 -2.35 0.65 10.43
C ASN A 92 -1.21 -0.06 9.70
N VAL A 93 -0.07 0.59 9.53
CA VAL A 93 1.02 0.03 8.72
C VAL A 93 2.26 -0.20 9.53
N TYR A 94 2.88 -1.35 9.31
CA TYR A 94 3.96 -1.90 10.11
C TYR A 94 5.12 -2.39 9.22
N ASP A 95 6.32 -2.38 9.79
CA ASP A 95 7.52 -2.91 9.15
C ASP A 95 7.68 -4.42 9.36
N ASP A 96 7.27 -4.92 10.53
CA ASP A 96 7.20 -6.34 10.86
C ASP A 96 5.75 -6.72 11.17
N ILE A 97 5.32 -7.90 10.73
CA ILE A 97 3.98 -8.40 11.01
C ILE A 97 3.75 -8.59 12.51
N LYS A 98 4.82 -8.89 13.27
CA LYS A 98 4.73 -9.09 14.73
C LYS A 98 4.31 -7.83 15.47
N ASP A 99 4.55 -6.65 14.90
CA ASP A 99 4.16 -5.39 15.52
C ASP A 99 2.63 -5.20 15.56
N ILE A 100 1.89 -5.97 14.75
CA ILE A 100 0.42 -6.06 14.83
C ILE A 100 0.00 -6.72 16.16
N GLU A 101 0.75 -7.69 16.65
CA GLU A 101 0.42 -8.45 17.87
C GLU A 101 0.64 -7.66 19.16
N VAL A 102 1.44 -6.57 19.13
CA VAL A 102 1.76 -5.74 20.31
C VAL A 102 0.50 -5.23 21.01
N GLY A 103 -0.60 -5.04 20.28
CA GLY A 103 -1.92 -4.79 20.86
C GLY A 103 -1.95 -3.56 21.76
N PHE A 104 -2.03 -3.77 23.08
CA PHE A 104 -1.99 -2.73 24.11
C PHE A 104 -0.85 -2.92 25.13
N GLU A 105 0.11 -3.82 24.87
CA GLU A 105 1.19 -4.15 25.80
C GLU A 105 2.04 -2.93 26.19
N HIS A 106 2.22 -1.98 25.25
CA HIS A 106 3.00 -0.76 25.47
C HIS A 106 2.12 0.46 25.81
N TRP A 107 0.85 0.28 26.16
CA TRP A 107 -0.10 1.37 26.41
C TRP A 107 0.44 2.47 27.34
N ASP A 108 0.98 2.08 28.50
CA ASP A 108 1.52 3.03 29.48
C ASP A 108 2.65 3.89 28.91
N ASN A 109 3.45 3.36 27.98
CA ASN A 109 4.51 4.10 27.31
C ASN A 109 3.94 5.08 26.28
N TRP A 110 2.88 4.69 25.55
CA TRP A 110 2.26 5.55 24.54
C TRP A 110 1.53 6.75 25.16
N ILE A 111 0.91 6.57 26.33
CA ILE A 111 0.13 7.64 26.96
C ILE A 111 0.92 8.47 27.97
N LYS A 112 2.16 8.08 28.29
CA LYS A 112 2.98 8.65 29.38
C LYS A 112 3.04 10.19 29.39
N ASN A 113 3.12 10.80 28.21
CA ASN A 113 3.24 12.25 28.03
C ASN A 113 1.97 12.90 27.47
N LEU A 114 0.88 12.15 27.36
CA LEU A 114 -0.37 12.60 26.78
C LEU A 114 -1.41 12.84 27.88
N THR A 115 -2.27 13.83 27.69
CA THR A 115 -3.46 14.00 28.53
C THR A 115 -4.62 13.28 27.86
N ILE A 116 -4.94 12.08 28.34
CA ILE A 116 -5.95 11.21 27.75
C ILE A 116 -7.12 11.05 28.74
N PRO A 117 -8.39 11.15 28.29
CA PRO A 117 -9.55 10.85 29.13
C PRO A 117 -9.47 9.42 29.69
N GLN A 118 -9.76 9.26 30.98
CA GLN A 118 -9.69 7.95 31.64
C GLN A 118 -10.66 6.91 31.01
N ASP A 119 -11.76 7.40 30.43
CA ASP A 119 -12.81 6.62 29.78
C ASP A 119 -12.63 6.52 28.25
N VAL A 120 -11.43 6.84 27.71
CA VAL A 120 -11.19 6.85 26.26
C VAL A 120 -11.51 5.52 25.59
N LEU A 121 -11.15 4.39 26.22
CA LEU A 121 -11.36 3.06 25.64
C LEU A 121 -12.86 2.74 25.55
N ASP A 122 -13.61 3.05 26.61
CA ASP A 122 -15.06 2.85 26.65
C ASP A 122 -15.74 3.73 25.61
N LYS A 123 -15.41 5.03 25.56
CA LYS A 123 -15.94 5.96 24.55
C LYS A 123 -15.62 5.52 23.13
N THR A 124 -14.42 5.00 22.90
CA THR A 124 -14.03 4.49 21.57
C THR A 124 -14.92 3.32 21.17
N ASN A 125 -15.09 2.34 22.07
CA ASN A 125 -15.94 1.18 21.81
C ASN A 125 -17.43 1.54 21.67
N GLU A 126 -17.91 2.54 22.40
CA GLU A 126 -19.29 3.02 22.31
C GLU A 126 -19.54 3.82 21.02
N SER A 127 -18.51 4.50 20.51
CA SER A 127 -18.63 5.37 19.32
C SER A 127 -18.66 4.63 17.98
N ARG A 128 -18.21 3.36 17.92
CA ARG A 128 -18.14 2.58 16.68
C ARG A 128 -18.43 1.09 16.82
N ASP A 129 -18.66 0.45 15.69
CA ASP A 129 -18.45 -0.99 15.50
C ASP A 129 -17.23 -1.21 14.59
N ILE A 130 -16.39 -2.20 14.90
CA ILE A 130 -15.46 -2.75 13.93
C ILE A 130 -16.23 -3.80 13.13
N VAL A 131 -16.44 -3.53 11.86
CA VAL A 131 -17.23 -4.35 10.94
C VAL A 131 -16.39 -5.49 10.40
N PHE A 132 -15.14 -5.19 10.04
CA PHE A 132 -14.20 -6.17 9.52
C PHE A 132 -12.76 -5.69 9.71
N THR A 133 -11.83 -6.63 9.79
CA THR A 133 -10.39 -6.37 9.85
C THR A 133 -9.67 -7.29 8.88
N GLU A 134 -8.73 -6.74 8.14
CA GLU A 134 -7.90 -7.49 7.19
C GLU A 134 -6.43 -7.10 7.34
N ILE A 135 -5.54 -8.05 7.07
CA ILE A 135 -4.09 -7.83 7.02
C ILE A 135 -3.62 -8.12 5.61
N PHE A 136 -2.85 -7.20 5.05
CA PHE A 136 -2.27 -7.27 3.72
C PHE A 136 -0.76 -7.18 3.77
N GLU A 137 -0.10 -7.88 2.83
CA GLU A 137 1.31 -7.68 2.52
C GLU A 137 1.44 -6.75 1.31
N LEU A 138 2.28 -5.71 1.41
CA LEU A 138 2.64 -4.89 0.26
C LEU A 138 3.64 -5.63 -0.64
N LEU A 139 3.25 -5.86 -1.89
CA LEU A 139 4.05 -6.57 -2.88
C LEU A 139 4.76 -5.63 -3.85
N ALA A 140 4.14 -4.51 -4.22
CA ALA A 140 4.71 -3.55 -5.16
C ALA A 140 4.19 -2.13 -4.94
N GLN A 141 5.01 -1.14 -5.31
CA GLN A 141 4.62 0.27 -5.32
C GLN A 141 5.16 1.03 -6.53
N SER A 142 4.54 2.15 -6.90
CA SER A 142 4.94 2.96 -8.07
C SER A 142 5.81 4.17 -7.76
N SER A 143 6.07 4.47 -6.48
CA SER A 143 6.96 5.56 -6.05
C SER A 143 7.77 5.12 -4.82
N GLU A 144 9.04 5.54 -4.75
CA GLU A 144 9.89 5.38 -3.56
C GLU A 144 9.52 6.36 -2.44
N ASP A 145 8.96 7.53 -2.79
CA ASP A 145 8.12 8.27 -1.85
C ASP A 145 6.93 7.37 -1.56
N ASP A 146 6.92 6.83 -0.35
CA ASP A 146 5.92 5.88 0.10
C ASP A 146 4.50 6.48 0.14
N GLY A 147 4.37 7.78 -0.17
CA GLY A 147 3.13 8.45 -0.49
C GLY A 147 2.29 8.79 0.74
N ARG A 148 2.87 8.69 1.95
CA ARG A 148 2.08 8.54 3.18
C ARG A 148 1.57 9.84 3.81
N PRO A 149 0.31 9.79 4.26
CA PRO A 149 -0.84 9.29 3.50
C PRO A 149 -1.31 10.29 2.42
N PRO A 150 -1.88 9.80 1.31
CA PRO A 150 -2.50 10.67 0.30
C PRO A 150 -3.82 11.24 0.77
N LYS A 151 -4.30 12.29 0.11
CA LYS A 151 -5.62 12.87 0.42
C LYS A 151 -6.77 11.94 0.02
N PHE A 152 -6.61 11.20 -1.08
CA PHE A 152 -7.60 10.27 -1.59
C PHE A 152 -6.97 8.92 -1.96
N ILE A 153 -7.70 7.84 -1.71
CA ILE A 153 -7.35 6.49 -2.15
C ILE A 153 -8.53 5.93 -2.94
N ALA A 154 -8.30 5.50 -4.19
CA ALA A 154 -9.20 4.55 -4.82
C ALA A 154 -8.77 3.13 -4.43
N ALA A 155 -9.59 2.46 -3.61
CA ALA A 155 -9.33 1.13 -3.11
C ALA A 155 -10.03 0.09 -3.97
N ASN A 156 -9.25 -0.72 -4.69
CA ASN A 156 -9.74 -1.72 -5.61
C ASN A 156 -9.52 -3.11 -5.04
N ARG A 157 -10.58 -3.89 -4.84
CA ARG A 157 -10.50 -5.30 -4.42
C ARG A 157 -10.55 -6.18 -5.65
N MET A 158 -9.57 -7.06 -5.77
CA MET A 158 -9.40 -7.94 -6.93
C MET A 158 -9.44 -9.40 -6.50
N GLN A 159 -10.14 -10.21 -7.27
CA GLN A 159 -10.09 -11.67 -7.18
C GLN A 159 -9.36 -12.22 -8.40
N THR A 160 -8.41 -13.10 -8.16
CA THR A 160 -7.74 -13.90 -9.20
C THR A 160 -7.71 -15.38 -8.81
N SER A 161 -7.86 -16.27 -9.79
CA SER A 161 -7.60 -17.71 -9.61
C SER A 161 -6.13 -18.07 -9.78
N ASP A 162 -5.32 -17.18 -10.35
CA ASP A 162 -3.88 -17.35 -10.59
C ASP A 162 -3.11 -16.15 -9.98
N PRO A 163 -2.78 -16.22 -8.68
CA PRO A 163 -2.06 -15.16 -7.98
C PRO A 163 -0.70 -14.81 -8.61
N ASP A 164 0.06 -15.82 -9.07
CA ASP A 164 1.41 -15.61 -9.59
C ASP A 164 1.35 -14.87 -10.94
N ALA A 165 0.48 -15.29 -11.86
CA ALA A 165 0.28 -14.60 -13.13
C ALA A 165 -0.28 -13.19 -12.94
N TYR A 166 -1.17 -13.00 -11.96
CA TYR A 166 -1.71 -11.68 -11.61
C TYR A 166 -0.62 -10.73 -11.07
N ILE A 167 0.22 -11.21 -10.15
CA ILE A 167 1.36 -10.43 -9.64
C ILE A 167 2.31 -10.08 -10.78
N GLU A 168 2.68 -11.05 -11.61
CA GLU A 168 3.56 -10.82 -12.77
C GLU A 168 2.98 -9.73 -13.69
N MET A 169 1.70 -9.82 -14.03
CA MET A 169 1.02 -8.82 -14.85
C MET A 169 1.05 -7.44 -14.17
N GLU A 170 0.66 -7.32 -12.91
CA GLU A 170 0.64 -6.04 -12.20
C GLU A 170 2.05 -5.43 -12.09
N THR A 171 3.10 -6.23 -11.86
CA THR A 171 4.47 -5.71 -11.72
C THR A 171 5.18 -5.46 -13.05
N GLU A 172 4.94 -6.29 -14.07
CA GLU A 172 5.67 -6.22 -15.35
C GLU A 172 4.97 -5.37 -16.40
N ILE A 173 3.67 -5.11 -16.24
CA ILE A 173 2.86 -4.33 -17.19
C ILE A 173 2.37 -3.03 -16.54
N TYR A 174 1.67 -3.11 -15.40
CA TYR A 174 0.96 -1.94 -14.84
C TYR A 174 1.85 -1.06 -13.97
N GLN A 175 2.70 -1.63 -13.12
CA GLN A 175 3.60 -0.87 -12.25
C GLN A 175 4.49 0.13 -13.02
N PRO A 176 5.10 -0.21 -14.18
CA PRO A 176 5.85 0.76 -14.98
C PRO A 176 5.00 1.95 -15.44
N VAL A 177 3.74 1.72 -15.81
CA VAL A 177 2.78 2.77 -16.20
C VAL A 177 2.46 3.65 -15.01
N HIS A 178 2.18 3.06 -13.85
CA HIS A 178 1.93 3.79 -12.62
C HIS A 178 3.14 4.61 -12.16
N ARG A 179 4.38 4.13 -12.40
CA ARG A 179 5.61 4.91 -12.15
C ARG A 179 5.66 6.13 -13.05
N LYS A 180 5.36 5.98 -14.35
CA LYS A 180 5.28 7.13 -15.28
C LYS A 180 4.15 8.09 -14.92
N ALA A 181 3.02 7.59 -14.43
CA ALA A 181 1.94 8.42 -13.92
C ALA A 181 2.40 9.25 -12.71
N ALA A 182 3.19 8.65 -11.81
CA ALA A 182 3.75 9.33 -10.66
C ALA A 182 4.81 10.38 -11.03
N ASP A 183 5.71 10.07 -11.96
CA ASP A 183 6.68 11.01 -12.52
C ASP A 183 6.03 12.28 -13.10
N ARG A 184 4.76 12.18 -13.52
CA ARG A 184 3.97 13.25 -14.15
C ARG A 184 2.94 13.89 -13.21
N ASP A 185 2.96 13.57 -11.91
CA ASP A 185 1.96 14.03 -10.92
C ASP A 185 0.50 13.72 -11.34
N MET A 186 0.29 12.64 -12.09
CA MET A 186 -1.04 12.14 -12.43
C MET A 186 -1.60 11.26 -11.31
N ARG A 187 -0.71 10.60 -10.55
CA ARG A 187 -1.02 9.77 -9.39
C ARG A 187 0.13 9.92 -8.38
N LYS A 188 -0.15 10.02 -7.08
CA LYS A 188 0.90 10.19 -6.06
C LYS A 188 1.74 8.91 -5.88
N ASN A 189 1.07 7.78 -5.80
CA ASN A 189 1.65 6.44 -5.70
C ASN A 189 0.57 5.41 -6.08
N TRP A 190 0.98 4.17 -6.25
CA TRP A 190 0.10 3.03 -6.41
C TRP A 190 0.67 1.88 -5.60
N TRP A 191 -0.18 1.15 -4.88
CA TRP A 191 0.22 -0.06 -4.14
C TRP A 191 -0.49 -1.29 -4.70
N LEU A 192 0.23 -2.39 -4.81
CA LEU A 192 -0.30 -3.74 -4.96
C LEU A 192 -0.11 -4.50 -3.67
N MET A 193 -1.19 -5.04 -3.14
CA MET A 193 -1.18 -5.78 -1.89
C MET A 193 -1.92 -7.10 -2.04
N GLN A 194 -1.39 -8.13 -1.38
CA GLN A 194 -2.05 -9.44 -1.27
C GLN A 194 -2.63 -9.61 0.12
N ARG A 195 -3.86 -10.12 0.22
CA ARG A 195 -4.46 -10.36 1.52
C ARG A 195 -3.77 -11.54 2.19
N PHE A 196 -3.23 -11.27 3.36
CA PHE A 196 -2.64 -12.27 4.24
C PHE A 196 -3.74 -12.90 5.12
N MET A 197 -4.53 -12.07 5.80
CA MET A 197 -5.63 -12.50 6.67
C MET A 197 -6.89 -11.63 6.51
N PRO A 198 -8.09 -12.19 6.70
CA PRO A 198 -8.35 -13.63 6.71
C PRO A 198 -8.17 -14.24 5.30
N SER A 199 -8.10 -15.56 5.21
CA SER A 199 -7.93 -16.26 3.93
C SER A 199 -8.93 -17.41 3.78
N GLY A 200 -9.23 -17.80 2.54
CA GLY A 200 -10.27 -18.78 2.22
C GLY A 200 -11.24 -18.25 1.16
N SER A 201 -11.94 -19.17 0.49
CA SER A 201 -12.88 -18.84 -0.58
C SER A 201 -14.09 -18.04 -0.11
N GLU A 202 -14.41 -18.04 1.19
CA GLU A 202 -15.52 -17.28 1.76
C GLU A 202 -15.30 -15.75 1.70
N PHE A 203 -14.05 -15.30 1.59
CA PHE A 203 -13.68 -13.89 1.69
C PHE A 203 -13.54 -13.17 0.32
N GLY A 204 -14.01 -13.78 -0.77
CA GLY A 204 -14.43 -13.16 -2.04
C GLY A 204 -13.38 -12.47 -2.94
N TYR A 205 -12.24 -12.02 -2.42
CA TYR A 205 -11.13 -11.40 -3.14
C TYR A 205 -9.81 -11.79 -2.48
N ASN A 206 -8.68 -11.67 -3.14
CA ASN A 206 -7.37 -12.03 -2.58
C ASN A 206 -6.29 -10.95 -2.74
N PHE A 207 -6.59 -9.89 -3.49
CA PHE A 207 -5.70 -8.75 -3.67
C PHE A 207 -6.45 -7.43 -3.48
N MET A 208 -5.67 -6.40 -3.16
CA MET A 208 -6.12 -5.02 -3.18
C MET A 208 -5.08 -4.14 -3.86
N THR A 209 -5.53 -3.21 -4.69
CA THR A 209 -4.68 -2.11 -5.14
C THR A 209 -5.17 -0.80 -4.57
N PHE A 210 -4.24 0.08 -4.23
CA PHE A 210 -4.55 1.45 -3.88
C PHE A 210 -3.99 2.39 -4.95
N ASP A 211 -4.85 3.20 -5.54
CA ASP A 211 -4.44 4.35 -6.34
C ASP A 211 -4.46 5.61 -5.46
N PHE A 212 -3.30 6.25 -5.26
CA PHE A 212 -3.18 7.41 -4.38
C PHE A 212 -3.28 8.72 -5.15
N PHE A 213 -4.10 9.64 -4.65
CA PHE A 213 -4.33 10.94 -5.28
C PHE A 213 -4.28 12.10 -4.28
N ASN A 214 -3.76 13.23 -4.73
CA ASN A 214 -3.75 14.50 -4.00
C ASN A 214 -5.07 15.26 -4.14
N ASN A 215 -5.81 15.06 -5.24
CA ASN A 215 -7.06 15.76 -5.53
C ASN A 215 -7.96 14.98 -6.51
N MET A 216 -9.23 15.39 -6.59
CA MET A 216 -10.24 14.74 -7.43
C MET A 216 -9.95 14.82 -8.93
N ASN A 217 -9.22 15.82 -9.40
CA ASN A 217 -8.92 15.95 -10.83
C ASN A 217 -7.98 14.82 -11.30
N GLN A 218 -7.11 14.32 -10.44
CA GLN A 218 -6.22 13.21 -10.77
C GLN A 218 -6.99 11.90 -11.05
N LEU A 219 -8.17 11.69 -10.45
CA LEU A 219 -8.98 10.48 -10.68
C LEU A 219 -9.50 10.35 -12.12
N ILE A 220 -9.64 11.48 -12.82
CA ILE A 220 -10.18 11.52 -14.19
C ILE A 220 -9.09 11.70 -15.25
N GLN A 221 -7.81 11.74 -14.84
CA GLN A 221 -6.72 11.87 -15.79
C GLN A 221 -6.51 10.53 -16.51
N PRO A 222 -6.64 10.48 -17.85
CA PRO A 222 -6.48 9.24 -18.58
C PRO A 222 -5.00 8.85 -18.65
N GLU A 223 -4.71 7.56 -18.42
CA GLU A 223 -3.42 6.94 -18.77
C GLU A 223 -3.37 6.75 -20.29
N ASN A 224 -2.92 7.77 -21.01
CA ASN A 224 -2.92 7.80 -22.48
C ASN A 224 -1.83 6.93 -23.12
N ASP A 225 -1.92 6.70 -24.43
CA ASP A 225 -0.98 5.86 -25.19
C ASP A 225 0.48 6.25 -24.99
N ASP A 226 0.77 7.55 -24.92
CA ASP A 226 2.13 8.06 -24.65
C ASP A 226 2.66 7.55 -23.30
N LEU A 227 1.83 7.51 -22.25
CA LEU A 227 2.24 6.96 -20.95
C LEU A 227 2.61 5.48 -21.06
N TRP A 228 1.80 4.70 -21.78
CA TRP A 228 2.00 3.27 -22.01
C TRP A 228 3.26 2.99 -22.84
N GLU A 229 3.47 3.75 -23.91
CA GLU A 229 4.67 3.64 -24.77
C GLU A 229 5.94 3.98 -23.99
N ASN A 230 5.91 5.04 -23.18
CA ASN A 230 7.05 5.43 -22.34
C ASN A 230 7.33 4.44 -21.20
N ALA A 231 6.29 3.72 -20.73
CA ALA A 231 6.44 2.67 -19.73
C ALA A 231 7.01 1.37 -20.33
N HIS A 232 6.75 1.10 -21.61
CA HIS A 232 7.14 -0.14 -22.31
C HIS A 232 7.87 0.10 -23.65
N PRO A 233 9.03 0.80 -23.64
CA PRO A 233 9.69 1.27 -24.88
C PRO A 233 10.28 0.14 -25.75
N GLN A 234 10.37 -1.09 -25.24
CA GLN A 234 10.98 -2.22 -25.95
C GLN A 234 10.01 -2.97 -26.88
N GLY A 235 8.78 -2.48 -27.08
CA GLY A 235 7.85 -3.03 -28.07
C GLY A 235 7.29 -4.43 -27.72
N ASN A 236 7.51 -4.92 -26.50
CA ASN A 236 7.00 -6.22 -26.04
C ASN A 236 5.64 -6.14 -25.33
N LEU A 237 5.06 -4.94 -25.18
CA LEU A 237 3.79 -4.72 -24.48
C LEU A 237 2.67 -5.58 -25.08
N TYR A 238 2.44 -5.48 -26.39
CA TYR A 238 1.39 -6.25 -27.07
C TYR A 238 1.59 -7.76 -26.94
N SER A 239 2.83 -8.25 -27.02
CA SER A 239 3.12 -9.66 -26.79
C SER A 239 2.90 -10.09 -25.33
N LYS A 240 3.28 -9.25 -24.35
CA LYS A 240 3.04 -9.52 -22.92
C LYS A 240 1.54 -9.55 -22.61
N LEU A 241 0.79 -8.56 -23.09
CA LEU A 241 -0.67 -8.49 -22.95
C LEU A 241 -1.37 -9.73 -23.54
N ALA A 242 -0.97 -10.13 -24.76
CA ALA A 242 -1.53 -11.30 -25.42
C ALA A 242 -1.18 -12.62 -24.72
N ASN A 243 0.05 -12.76 -24.22
CA ASN A 243 0.50 -13.99 -23.55
C ASN A 243 -0.15 -14.19 -22.17
N LEU A 244 -0.38 -13.10 -21.43
CA LEU A 244 -0.92 -13.17 -20.07
C LEU A 244 -2.44 -13.22 -20.03
N HIS A 245 -3.15 -13.04 -21.16
CA HIS A 245 -4.62 -12.98 -21.19
C HIS A 245 -5.17 -12.02 -20.11
N VAL A 246 -4.59 -10.82 -20.04
CA VAL A 246 -4.73 -9.90 -18.89
C VAL A 246 -6.16 -9.54 -18.50
N ASP A 247 -7.09 -9.56 -19.45
CA ASP A 247 -8.50 -9.25 -19.23
C ASP A 247 -9.22 -10.35 -18.42
N ASP A 248 -8.70 -11.58 -18.46
CA ASP A 248 -9.28 -12.75 -17.78
C ASP A 248 -8.60 -13.06 -16.44
N LEU A 249 -7.43 -12.45 -16.16
CA LEU A 249 -6.62 -12.75 -14.97
C LEU A 249 -7.23 -12.25 -13.66
N ARG A 250 -8.14 -11.27 -13.71
CA ARG A 250 -8.73 -10.71 -12.50
C ARG A 250 -10.18 -10.30 -12.70
N THR A 251 -10.93 -10.36 -11.61
CA THR A 251 -12.21 -9.68 -11.47
C THR A 251 -12.06 -8.55 -10.46
N ILE A 252 -12.46 -7.33 -10.85
CA ILE A 252 -12.62 -6.23 -9.88
C ILE A 252 -13.90 -6.51 -9.09
N VAL A 253 -13.76 -6.93 -7.85
CA VAL A 253 -14.88 -7.27 -6.96
C VAL A 253 -15.55 -6.02 -6.43
N ARG A 254 -14.76 -5.00 -6.09
CA ARG A 254 -15.26 -3.75 -5.50
C ARG A 254 -14.26 -2.62 -5.70
N ARG A 255 -14.76 -1.42 -5.93
CA ARG A 255 -13.97 -0.18 -5.95
C ARG A 255 -14.61 0.84 -5.02
N GLU A 256 -13.80 1.46 -4.20
CA GLU A 256 -14.22 2.51 -3.26
C GLU A 256 -13.34 3.74 -3.40
N LEU A 257 -13.87 4.89 -3.01
CA LEU A 257 -13.10 6.11 -2.86
C LEU A 257 -13.08 6.52 -1.39
N TRP A 258 -11.88 6.60 -0.84
CA TRP A 258 -11.63 6.99 0.53
C TRP A 258 -10.96 8.37 0.56
N ARG A 259 -11.35 9.21 1.50
CA ARG A 259 -10.80 10.54 1.73
C ARG A 259 -10.19 10.62 3.12
N MET A 260 -8.94 11.09 3.18
CA MET A 260 -8.22 11.21 4.44
C MET A 260 -8.89 12.20 5.37
N VAL A 261 -9.02 11.80 6.63
CA VAL A 261 -9.53 12.61 7.75
C VAL A 261 -8.38 13.00 8.66
N ALA A 262 -7.54 12.03 9.05
CA ALA A 262 -6.41 12.24 9.93
C ALA A 262 -5.26 11.28 9.63
N GLU A 263 -4.05 11.66 10.05
CA GLU A 263 -2.85 10.87 9.91
C GLU A 263 -1.93 11.06 11.11
N ALA A 264 -1.10 10.05 11.39
CA ALA A 264 0.07 10.14 12.24
C ALA A 264 1.26 9.50 11.50
N LYS A 265 2.40 10.18 11.52
CA LYS A 265 3.67 9.78 10.88
C LYS A 265 4.85 10.41 11.61
N LYS A 266 6.06 9.92 11.34
CA LYS A 266 7.31 10.47 11.90
C LYS A 266 7.57 11.91 11.44
#